data_AF-A0A286XTQ3-F1
#
_entry.id   AF-A0A286XTQ3-F1
#
_cell.length_a   1.000
_cell.length_b   1.000
_cell.length_c   1.000
_cell.angle_alpha   90.00
_cell.angle_beta   90.00
_cell.angle_gamma   90.00
#
_symmetry.space_group_name_H-M   'P 1'
#
loop_
_entity.id
_entity.type
_entity.pdbx_description
1 polymer ?
#
loop_
_entity_poly.entity_id
_entity_poly.type
_entity_poly.pdbx_seq_one_letter_code
_entity_poly.pdbx_strand_id
1 'polypeptide(L)'
;MEVTMIPGKGPTFPEPLREERDLERLRDPAAVASELGYVFQAITLTRQQLAGRVPLIGFAGAPALQLFESHAGHLGPQLFNMFALPYIRDVAKRVKAGLQEAGLAPVPMIIFAKDGHFAL
;
A
#
# COMPACT_ATOMS: atom_id res chain seq x y z
N MET A 1 -9.39 -8.57 11.09
CA MET A 1 -8.25 -9.09 11.88
C MET A 1 -7.80 -8.02 12.86
N GLU A 2 -7.31 -8.42 14.03
CA GLU A 2 -6.80 -7.50 15.06
C GLU A 2 -5.28 -7.31 14.93
N VAL A 3 -4.80 -6.09 15.20
CA VAL A 3 -3.37 -5.76 15.31
C VAL A 3 -3.14 -5.14 16.68
N THR A 4 -2.11 -5.59 17.38
CA THR A 4 -1.67 -5.02 18.66
C THR A 4 -0.28 -4.42 18.53
N MET A 5 -0.02 -3.31 19.23
CA MET A 5 1.31 -2.72 19.33
C MET A 5 1.98 -3.23 20.61
N ILE A 6 2.94 -4.15 20.50
CA ILE A 6 3.69 -4.65 21.65
C ILE A 6 4.91 -3.74 21.95
N PRO A 7 5.00 -3.13 23.14
CA PRO A 7 6.11 -2.24 23.50
C PRO A 7 7.49 -2.87 23.23
N GLY A 8 8.33 -2.15 22.48
CA GLY A 8 9.68 -2.60 22.11
C GLY A 8 9.75 -3.68 21.02
N LYS A 9 8.62 -4.24 20.55
CA LYS A 9 8.60 -5.27 19.48
C LYS A 9 7.91 -4.81 18.20
N GLY A 10 6.98 -3.86 18.29
CA GLY A 10 6.27 -3.33 17.14
C GLY A 10 4.88 -3.96 16.91
N PRO A 11 4.28 -3.76 15.73
CA PRO A 11 2.95 -4.26 15.41
C PRO A 11 2.95 -5.78 15.30
N THR A 12 1.96 -6.45 15.88
CA THR A 12 1.85 -7.91 15.91
C THR A 12 0.39 -8.32 15.71
N PHE A 13 0.18 -9.31 14.84
CA PHE A 13 -1.10 -10.02 14.74
C PHE A 13 -1.09 -11.18 15.74
N PRO A 14 -1.90 -11.16 16.81
CA PRO A 14 -1.94 -12.25 17.78
C PRO A 14 -2.46 -13.55 17.16
N GLU A 15 -3.36 -13.46 16.18
CA GLU A 15 -3.93 -14.58 15.44
C GLU A 15 -3.58 -14.48 13.93
N PRO A 16 -2.36 -14.86 13.51
CA PRO A 16 -1.95 -14.80 12.11
C PRO A 16 -2.73 -15.79 11.22
N LEU A 17 -2.79 -15.53 9.92
CA LEU A 17 -3.26 -16.50 8.92
C LEU A 17 -2.23 -17.64 8.80
N ARG A 18 -2.68 -18.89 8.84
CA ARG A 18 -1.83 -20.09 8.78
C ARG A 18 -2.29 -21.09 7.73
N GLU A 19 -3.56 -21.06 7.37
CA GLU A 19 -4.18 -22.00 6.43
C GLU A 19 -5.26 -21.30 5.59
N GLU A 20 -5.69 -21.95 4.52
CA GLU A 20 -6.59 -21.35 3.53
C GLU A 20 -7.94 -20.91 4.12
N ARG A 21 -8.52 -21.69 5.05
CA ARG A 21 -9.77 -21.33 5.73
C ARG A 21 -9.69 -20.02 6.51
N ASP A 22 -8.49 -19.60 6.93
CA ASP A 22 -8.33 -18.33 7.63
C ASP A 22 -8.62 -17.11 6.73
N LEU A 23 -8.73 -17.30 5.41
CA LEU A 23 -9.16 -16.25 4.50
C LEU A 23 -10.63 -15.90 4.66
N GLU A 24 -11.47 -16.80 5.19
CA GLU A 24 -12.92 -16.60 5.36
C GLU A 24 -13.26 -15.48 6.35
N ARG A 25 -12.35 -15.16 7.28
CA ARG A 25 -12.52 -14.06 8.25
C ARG A 25 -12.03 -12.71 7.73
N LEU A 26 -11.54 -12.63 6.48
CA LEU A 26 -11.20 -11.36 5.84
C LEU A 26 -12.47 -10.66 5.37
N ARG A 27 -12.50 -9.33 5.49
CA ARG A 27 -13.59 -8.53 4.91
C ARG A 27 -13.42 -8.44 3.40
N ASP A 28 -14.52 -8.19 2.71
CA ASP A 28 -14.51 -7.87 1.28
C ASP A 28 -13.55 -6.69 1.00
N PRO A 29 -12.58 -6.82 0.08
CA PRO A 29 -11.69 -5.74 -0.32
C PRO A 29 -12.41 -4.45 -0.74
N ALA A 30 -13.61 -4.54 -1.31
CA ALA A 30 -14.39 -3.38 -1.73
C ALA A 30 -14.81 -2.48 -0.54
N ALA A 31 -14.94 -3.04 0.66
CA ALA A 31 -15.29 -2.30 1.87
C ALA A 31 -14.07 -1.67 2.59
N VAL A 32 -12.84 -1.96 2.17
CA VAL A 32 -11.64 -1.51 2.90
C VAL A 32 -11.46 0.01 2.82
N ALA A 33 -11.80 0.63 1.69
CA ALA A 33 -11.65 2.07 1.51
C ALA A 33 -12.48 2.88 2.52
N SER A 34 -13.69 2.44 2.86
CA SER A 34 -14.54 3.12 3.85
C SER A 34 -13.99 3.04 5.27
N GLU A 35 -13.33 1.94 5.63
CA GLU A 35 -12.70 1.76 6.94
C GLU A 35 -11.44 2.63 7.12
N LEU A 36 -10.80 3.04 6.02
CA LEU A 36 -9.59 3.87 6.00
C LEU A 36 -9.88 5.38 5.91
N GLY A 37 -11.13 5.81 6.14
CA GLY A 37 -11.52 7.21 6.05
C GLY A 37 -10.68 8.19 6.88
N TYR A 38 -10.18 7.74 8.05
CA TYR A 38 -9.29 8.54 8.89
C TYR A 38 -7.96 8.89 8.20
N VAL A 39 -7.44 8.02 7.32
CA VAL A 39 -6.23 8.28 6.53
C VAL A 39 -6.49 9.38 5.51
N PHE A 40 -7.63 9.32 4.81
CA PHE A 40 -7.99 10.35 3.84
C PHE A 40 -8.17 11.71 4.51
N GLN A 41 -8.82 11.75 5.69
CA GLN A 41 -8.95 12.97 6.48
C GLN A 41 -7.59 13.56 6.88
N ALA A 42 -6.68 12.72 7.38
CA ALA A 42 -5.33 13.13 7.75
C ALA A 42 -4.55 13.69 6.55
N ILE A 43 -4.65 13.05 5.37
CA ILE A 43 -4.05 13.52 4.12
C ILE A 43 -4.59 14.89 3.73
N THR A 44 -5.93 15.06 3.72
CA THR A 44 -6.57 16.32 3.37
C THR A 44 -6.14 17.44 4.30
N LEU A 45 -6.16 17.21 5.62
CA LEU A 45 -5.75 18.17 6.62
C LEU A 45 -4.28 18.55 6.45
N THR A 46 -3.40 17.56 6.27
CA THR A 46 -1.96 17.80 6.09
C THR A 46 -1.70 18.62 4.83
N ARG A 47 -2.37 18.31 3.71
CA ARG A 47 -2.23 19.06 2.46
C ARG A 47 -2.66 20.53 2.62
N GLN A 48 -3.74 20.79 3.35
CA GLN A 48 -4.19 22.15 3.64
C GLN A 48 -3.17 22.90 4.51
N GLN A 49 -2.67 22.27 5.57
CA GLN A 49 -1.70 22.88 6.50
C GLN A 49 -0.34 23.14 5.86
N LEU A 50 0.07 22.32 4.88
CA LEU A 50 1.30 22.55 4.11
C LEU A 50 1.23 23.81 3.24
N ALA A 51 0.03 24.31 2.91
CA ALA A 51 -0.19 25.52 2.13
C ALA A 51 0.63 25.57 0.83
N GLY A 52 0.80 24.43 0.16
CA GLY A 52 1.56 24.32 -1.09
C GLY A 52 3.08 24.50 -0.97
N ARG A 53 3.64 24.57 0.25
CA ARG A 53 5.08 24.78 0.49
C ARG A 53 5.94 23.68 -0.12
N VAL A 54 5.50 22.43 -0.01
CA VAL A 54 6.16 21.25 -0.58
C VAL A 54 5.11 20.23 -1.03
N PRO A 55 5.45 19.32 -1.97
CA PRO A 55 4.62 18.16 -2.27
C PRO A 55 4.46 17.29 -1.02
N LEU A 56 3.23 16.88 -0.73
CA LEU A 56 2.97 15.79 0.21
C LEU A 56 3.31 14.47 -0.49
N ILE A 57 3.91 13.50 0.19
CA ILE A 57 4.02 12.13 -0.33
C ILE A 57 3.05 11.29 0.48
N GLY A 58 2.13 10.65 -0.21
CA GLY A 58 1.11 9.84 0.38
C GLY A 58 1.49 8.40 0.09
N PHE A 59 1.52 7.57 1.10
CA PHE A 59 1.57 6.14 0.89
C PHE A 59 0.23 5.62 0.30
N ALA A 60 -0.80 6.50 0.19
CA ALA A 60 -2.04 6.31 -0.58
C ALA A 60 -2.82 7.62 -0.89
N GLY A 61 -2.17 8.76 -1.13
CA GLY A 61 -2.87 10.00 -1.50
C GLY A 61 -2.06 11.26 -1.24
N ALA A 62 -1.35 11.71 -2.27
CA ALA A 62 -0.62 12.98 -2.31
C ALA A 62 -0.12 13.20 -3.75
N PRO A 63 0.56 14.32 -4.10
CA PRO A 63 1.13 14.51 -5.44
C PRO A 63 2.14 13.43 -5.88
N ALA A 64 2.48 12.44 -5.04
CA ALA A 64 3.09 11.18 -5.45
C ALA A 64 2.56 10.02 -4.57
N LEU A 65 2.53 8.81 -5.15
CA LEU A 65 2.23 7.53 -4.49
C LEU A 65 3.51 6.70 -4.39
N GLN A 66 3.83 6.15 -3.21
CA GLN A 66 4.95 5.23 -3.04
C GLN A 66 4.48 3.89 -2.49
N LEU A 67 4.84 2.80 -3.18
CA LEU A 67 4.62 1.42 -2.75
C LEU A 67 5.91 0.85 -2.13
N PHE A 68 5.82 0.33 -0.91
CA PHE A 68 6.94 -0.25 -0.18
C PHE A 68 6.88 -1.77 -0.25
N GLU A 69 7.74 -2.37 -1.06
CA GLU A 69 7.97 -3.82 -1.06
C GLU A 69 9.18 -4.12 -0.16
N SER A 70 8.99 -3.90 1.15
CA SER A 70 10.08 -3.90 2.14
C SER A 70 10.67 -5.28 2.43
N HIS A 71 10.02 -6.34 1.96
CA HIS A 71 10.44 -7.73 2.14
C HIS A 71 10.85 -8.39 0.81
N ALA A 72 11.08 -7.62 -0.26
CA ALA A 72 11.44 -8.17 -1.57
C ALA A 72 12.65 -9.12 -1.51
N GLY A 73 13.68 -8.76 -0.75
CA GLY A 73 14.90 -9.57 -0.60
C GLY A 73 14.72 -10.95 0.05
N HIS A 74 13.56 -11.25 0.63
CA HIS A 74 13.26 -12.61 1.12
C HIS A 74 12.84 -13.57 -0.01
N LEU A 75 12.52 -13.05 -1.19
CA LEU A 75 12.17 -13.85 -2.36
C LEU A 75 13.36 -13.99 -3.29
N GLY A 76 13.54 -15.17 -3.88
CA GLY A 76 14.37 -15.32 -5.08
C GLY A 76 13.65 -14.74 -6.31
N PRO A 77 14.37 -14.47 -7.42
CA PRO A 77 13.81 -13.85 -8.62
C PRO A 77 12.56 -14.56 -9.17
N GLN A 78 12.55 -15.89 -9.16
CA GLN A 78 11.44 -16.69 -9.66
C GLN A 78 10.17 -16.49 -8.82
N LEU A 79 10.32 -16.52 -7.49
CA LEU A 79 9.20 -16.31 -6.56
C LEU A 79 8.71 -14.87 -6.61
N PHE A 80 9.61 -13.89 -6.73
CA PHE A 80 9.24 -12.49 -6.89
C PHE A 80 8.41 -12.28 -8.16
N ASN A 81 8.85 -12.84 -9.28
CA ASN A 81 8.14 -12.74 -10.57
C ASN A 81 6.76 -13.42 -10.54
N MET A 82 6.59 -14.46 -9.72
CA MET A 82 5.35 -15.21 -9.62
C MET A 82 4.36 -14.58 -8.61
N PHE A 83 4.86 -14.12 -7.46
CA PHE A 83 4.01 -13.77 -6.32
C PHE A 83 4.02 -12.29 -5.92
N ALA A 84 4.95 -11.47 -6.43
CA ALA A 84 5.01 -10.04 -6.09
C ALA A 84 4.80 -9.15 -7.33
N LEU A 85 5.63 -9.32 -8.36
CA LEU A 85 5.66 -8.45 -9.54
C LEU A 85 4.31 -8.29 -10.26
N PRO A 86 3.49 -9.34 -10.46
CA PRO A 86 2.20 -9.18 -11.13
C PRO A 86 1.27 -8.21 -10.38
N TYR A 87 1.21 -8.34 -9.05
CA TYR A 87 0.36 -7.51 -8.21
C TYR A 87 0.88 -6.07 -8.10
N ILE A 88 2.20 -5.88 -8.06
CA ILE A 88 2.80 -4.53 -8.13
C ILE A 88 2.39 -3.81 -9.42
N ARG A 89 2.45 -4.51 -10.57
CA ARG A 89 2.03 -3.96 -11.87
C ARG A 89 0.53 -3.66 -11.89
N ASP A 90 -0.27 -4.55 -11.34
CA ASP A 90 -1.72 -4.38 -11.27
C ASP A 90 -2.13 -3.20 -10.41
N VAL A 91 -1.49 -2.96 -9.26
CA VAL A 91 -1.71 -1.76 -8.44
C VAL A 91 -1.46 -0.51 -9.27
N ALA A 92 -0.32 -0.42 -9.96
CA ALA A 92 0.00 0.76 -10.77
C ALA A 92 -1.00 0.97 -11.92
N LYS A 93 -1.42 -0.10 -12.59
CA LYS A 93 -2.41 -0.04 -13.67
C LYS A 93 -3.77 0.43 -13.16
N ARG A 94 -4.26 -0.17 -12.07
CA ARG A 94 -5.59 0.11 -11.50
C ARG A 94 -5.67 1.52 -10.90
N VAL A 95 -4.63 1.98 -10.22
CA VAL A 95 -4.59 3.35 -9.68
C VAL A 95 -4.65 4.38 -10.80
N LYS A 96 -3.85 4.21 -11.87
CA LYS A 96 -3.87 5.13 -13.02
C LYS A 96 -5.23 5.14 -13.72
N ALA A 97 -5.82 3.96 -13.94
CA ALA A 97 -7.14 3.84 -14.53
C ALA A 97 -8.21 4.53 -13.66
N GLY A 98 -8.22 4.26 -12.35
CA GLY A 98 -9.18 4.89 -11.42
C GLY A 98 -9.05 6.41 -11.34
N LEU A 99 -7.82 6.95 -11.37
CA LEU A 99 -7.61 8.40 -11.44
C LEU A 99 -8.17 8.98 -12.75
N GLN A 100 -7.89 8.33 -13.88
CA GLN A 100 -8.39 8.75 -15.19
C GLN A 100 -9.92 8.71 -15.27
N GLU A 101 -10.54 7.64 -14.80
CA GLU A 101 -12.00 7.47 -14.74
C GLU A 101 -12.67 8.53 -13.85
N ALA A 102 -12.00 8.93 -12.76
CA ALA A 102 -12.44 10.01 -11.88
C ALA A 102 -12.14 11.43 -12.43
N GLY A 103 -11.54 11.54 -13.62
CA GLY A 103 -11.14 12.83 -14.21
C GLY A 103 -10.01 13.54 -13.46
N LEU A 104 -9.21 12.79 -12.68
CA LEU A 104 -8.10 13.30 -11.89
C LEU A 104 -6.78 13.13 -12.64
N ALA A 105 -5.85 14.06 -12.40
CA ALA A 105 -4.51 13.99 -12.98
C ALA A 105 -3.75 12.77 -12.43
N PRO A 106 -2.95 12.08 -13.26
CA PRO A 106 -2.07 11.02 -12.78
C PRO A 106 -1.04 11.58 -11.81
N VAL A 107 -0.65 10.77 -10.82
CA VAL A 107 0.44 11.10 -9.89
C VAL A 107 1.67 10.23 -10.19
N PRO A 108 2.90 10.76 -10.04
CA PRO A 108 4.11 9.96 -9.95
C PRO A 108 3.94 8.77 -8.99
N MET A 109 4.38 7.60 -9.44
CA MET A 109 4.34 6.36 -8.66
C MET A 109 5.77 5.84 -8.47
N ILE A 110 6.14 5.58 -7.22
CA ILE A 110 7.47 5.08 -6.84
C ILE A 110 7.30 3.67 -6.27
N ILE A 111 8.12 2.72 -6.73
CA ILE A 111 8.26 1.41 -6.12
C ILE A 111 9.61 1.36 -5.40
N PHE A 112 9.59 0.93 -4.14
CA PHE A 112 10.79 0.66 -3.36
C PHE A 112 10.82 -0.81 -2.94
N ALA A 113 11.61 -1.61 -3.65
CA ALA A 113 11.82 -3.03 -3.36
C ALA A 113 13.13 -3.21 -2.58
N LYS A 114 13.03 -3.35 -1.25
CA LYS A 114 14.22 -3.43 -0.38
C LYS A 114 14.95 -4.75 -0.60
N ASP A 115 16.26 -4.67 -0.85
CA ASP A 115 17.17 -5.80 -1.10
C ASP A 115 16.81 -6.69 -2.32
N GLY A 116 15.78 -6.30 -3.08
CA GLY A 116 15.33 -6.95 -4.32
C GLY A 116 16.08 -6.44 -5.54
N HIS A 117 17.40 -6.61 -5.59
CA HIS A 117 18.24 -6.16 -6.71
C HIS A 117 17.84 -6.74 -8.08
N PHE A 118 17.11 -7.86 -8.09
CA PHE A 118 16.55 -8.50 -9.28
C PHE A 118 15.16 -7.94 -9.69
N ALA A 119 14.58 -7.04 -8.90
CA ALA A 119 13.25 -6.46 -9.11
C ALA A 119 13.27 -5.17 -9.94
N LEU A 120 14.44 -4.77 -10.45
CA LEU A 120 14.68 -3.59 -11.28
C LEU A 120 15.10 -3.98 -12.69
#